data_AF-A0A4C1ZFW3-F1
#
_entry.id   AF-A0A4C1ZFW3-F1
#
_cell.length_a   1.000
_cell.length_b   1.000
_cell.length_c   1.000
_cell.angle_alpha   90.00
_cell.angle_beta   90.00
_cell.angle_gamma   90.00
#
_symmetry.space_group_name_H-M   'P 1'
#
loop_
_entity.id
_entity.type
_entity.pdbx_description
1 polymer ?
#
loop_
_entity_poly.entity_id
_entity_poly.type
_entity_poly.pdbx_seq_one_letter_code
_entity_poly.pdbx_strand_id
1 'polypeptide(L)'
;MTRLFNVILRIGHFPRSWKMGRVNAIPKVGKDPQLATSQRPITLLYHIAKMFELIALRRLHRHLTPRREQFGFRSGHSTTLHLARVLHNRGRRTVGVFLDIEKVFD
;
A
#
# COMPACT_ATOMS: atom_id res chain seq x y z
N MET A 1 20.92 -14.03 7.65
CA MET A 1 19.61 -13.54 7.16
C MET A 1 19.46 -13.56 5.63
N THR A 2 20.38 -13.00 4.85
CA THR A 2 20.27 -12.93 3.37
C THR A 2 20.10 -14.29 2.68
N ARG A 3 20.82 -15.33 3.12
CA ARG A 3 20.70 -16.70 2.59
C ARG A 3 19.31 -17.28 2.80
N LEU A 4 18.72 -17.09 3.98
CA LEU A 4 17.36 -17.56 4.31
C LEU A 4 16.32 -16.91 3.40
N PHE A 5 16.34 -15.59 3.26
CA PHE A 5 15.41 -14.88 2.39
C PHE A 5 15.55 -15.28 0.91
N ASN A 6 16.78 -15.47 0.44
CA ASN A 6 17.02 -15.94 -0.93
C ASN A 6 16.48 -17.35 -1.15
N VAL A 7 16.65 -18.26 -0.18
CA VAL A 7 16.09 -19.61 -0.25
C VAL A 7 14.57 -19.54 -0.29
N ILE A 8 13.93 -18.79 0.61
CA ILE A 8 12.47 -18.60 0.64
C ILE A 8 11.94 -18.11 -0.71
N LEU A 9 12.59 -17.10 -1.31
CA LEU A 9 12.19 -16.60 -2.63
C LEU A 9 12.41 -17.63 -3.75
N ARG A 10 13.51 -18.39 -3.70
CA ARG A 10 13.83 -19.40 -4.70
C ARG A 10 12.86 -20.59 -4.67
N ILE A 11 12.48 -21.03 -3.48
CA ILE A 11 11.57 -22.18 -3.30
C ILE A 11 10.08 -21.76 -3.34
N GLY A 12 9.78 -20.47 -3.30
CA GLY A 12 8.41 -19.95 -3.28
C GLY A 12 7.62 -20.26 -2.00
N HIS A 13 8.28 -20.71 -0.93
CA HIS A 13 7.63 -21.12 0.32
C HIS A 13 7.90 -20.13 1.44
N PHE A 14 6.86 -19.36 1.80
CA PHE A 14 6.91 -18.43 2.92
C PHE A 14 6.45 -19.10 4.23
N PRO A 15 7.28 -19.06 5.30
CA PRO A 15 6.98 -19.76 6.55
C PRO A 15 5.63 -19.36 7.16
N ARG A 16 4.83 -20.34 7.60
CA ARG A 16 3.50 -20.09 8.20
C ARG A 16 3.57 -19.19 9.43
N SER A 17 4.59 -19.36 10.28
CA SER A 17 4.78 -18.52 11.47
C SER A 17 5.00 -17.04 11.13
N TRP A 18 5.55 -16.74 9.95
CA TRP A 18 5.78 -15.38 9.50
C TRP A 18 4.55 -14.75 8.83
N LYS A 19 3.55 -15.56 8.48
CA LYS A 19 2.22 -15.10 8.01
C LYS A 19 1.33 -14.64 9.15
N MET A 20 1.68 -14.98 10.40
CA MET A 20 0.93 -14.55 11.56
C MET A 20 1.29 -13.11 11.93
N GLY A 21 0.28 -12.32 12.31
CA GLY A 21 0.43 -10.94 12.76
C GLY A 21 -0.62 -10.60 13.79
N ARG A 22 -0.35 -9.56 14.58
CA ARG A 22 -1.30 -9.03 15.57
C ARG A 22 -2.20 -8.01 14.89
N VAL A 23 -3.51 -8.24 14.91
CA VAL A 23 -4.49 -7.27 14.40
C VAL A 23 -4.83 -6.27 15.50
N ASN A 24 -4.66 -4.98 15.21
CA ASN A 24 -5.08 -3.89 16.07
C ASN A 24 -6.02 -2.97 15.28
N ALA A 25 -7.13 -2.55 15.88
CA ALA A 25 -8.07 -1.62 15.27
C ALA A 25 -7.70 -0.16 15.59
N ILE A 26 -7.68 0.70 14.57
CA ILE A 26 -7.48 2.15 14.72
C ILE A 26 -8.76 2.88 14.30
N PRO A 27 -9.33 3.76 15.13
CA PRO A 27 -10.54 4.50 14.77
C PRO A 27 -10.28 5.49 13.62
N LYS A 28 -11.25 5.60 12.70
CA LYS A 28 -11.28 6.62 11.65
C LYS A 28 -11.51 7.99 12.30
N VAL A 29 -10.67 8.96 11.96
CA VAL A 29 -10.82 10.35 12.41
C VAL A 29 -12.18 10.89 11.98
N GLY A 30 -12.89 11.54 12.91
CA GLY A 30 -14.20 12.16 12.64
C GLY A 30 -15.37 11.17 12.52
N LYS A 31 -15.20 9.89 12.90
CA LYS A 31 -16.28 8.91 12.97
C LYS A 31 -16.46 8.36 14.38
N ASP A 32 -17.65 7.86 14.69
CA ASP A 32 -17.96 7.23 15.98
C ASP A 32 -17.09 5.98 16.19
N PRO A 33 -16.21 5.96 17.22
CA PRO A 33 -15.32 4.83 17.48
C PRO A 33 -16.05 3.56 17.95
N GLN A 34 -17.31 3.64 18.39
CA GLN A 34 -18.07 2.46 18.82
C GLN A 34 -18.57 1.60 17.64
N LEU A 35 -18.63 2.18 16.44
CA LEU A 35 -19.06 1.46 15.25
C LEU A 35 -17.90 0.66 14.64
N ALA A 36 -18.13 -0.63 14.38
CA ALA A 36 -17.14 -1.49 13.73
C ALA A 36 -16.70 -0.96 12.35
N THR A 37 -17.63 -0.37 11.58
CA THR A 37 -17.34 0.26 10.27
C THR A 37 -16.46 1.51 10.36
N SER A 38 -16.36 2.10 11.55
CA SER A 38 -15.47 3.22 11.84
C SER A 38 -14.05 2.80 12.21
N GLN A 39 -13.79 1.51 12.38
CA GLN A 39 -12.45 1.00 12.69
C GLN A 39 -11.67 0.71 11.40
N ARG A 40 -10.34 0.84 11.47
CA ARG A 40 -9.38 0.39 10.46
C ARG A 40 -8.54 -0.73 11.07
N PRO A 41 -8.76 -2.00 10.70
CA PRO A 41 -7.87 -3.06 11.16
C PRO A 41 -6.48 -2.86 10.53
N ILE A 42 -5.43 -2.95 11.34
CA ILE A 42 -4.05 -3.03 10.87
C ILE A 42 -3.40 -4.31 11.37
N THR A 43 -2.70 -5.01 10.49
CA THR A 43 -1.96 -6.23 10.83
C THR A 43 -0.50 -5.90 11.08
N LEU A 44 -0.05 -6.07 12.32
CA LEU A 44 1.35 -5.93 12.71
C LEU A 44 2.07 -7.26 12.59
N LEU A 45 2.85 -7.40 11.51
CA LEU A 45 3.73 -8.55 11.30
C LEU A 45 4.96 -8.51 12.21
N TYR A 46 5.53 -9.69 12.49
CA TYR A 46 6.81 -9.81 13.17
C TYR A 46 7.95 -9.15 12.39
N HIS A 47 8.96 -8.67 13.10
CA HIS A 47 10.11 -7.96 12.53
C HIS A 47 10.76 -8.69 11.36
N ILE A 48 10.92 -10.02 11.46
CA ILE A 48 11.54 -10.82 10.40
C ILE A 48 10.68 -10.86 9.13
N ALA A 49 9.35 -11.00 9.27
CA ALA A 49 8.42 -10.96 8.15
C ALA A 49 8.43 -9.59 7.47
N LYS A 50 8.39 -8.49 8.25
CA LYS A 50 8.50 -7.11 7.72
C LYS A 50 9.80 -6.88 6.95
N MET A 51 10.94 -7.37 7.49
CA MET A 51 12.23 -7.27 6.80
C MET A 51 12.21 -8.03 5.47
N PHE A 52 11.62 -9.22 5.44
CA PHE A 52 11.46 -9.99 4.20
C PHE A 52 10.60 -9.25 3.18
N GLU A 53 9.43 -8.73 3.59
CA GLU A 53 8.53 -7.96 2.71
C GLU A 53 9.22 -6.73 2.13
N LEU A 54 10.01 -6.00 2.92
CA LEU A 54 10.77 -4.85 2.44
C LEU A 54 11.78 -5.25 1.36
N ILE A 55 12.45 -6.38 1.51
CA ILE A 55 13.41 -6.89 0.52
C ILE A 55 12.67 -7.37 -0.73
N ALA A 56 11.57 -8.09 -0.57
CA ALA A 56 10.73 -8.55 -1.68
C ALA A 56 10.19 -7.36 -2.48
N LEU A 57 9.66 -6.34 -1.81
CA LEU A 57 9.16 -5.10 -2.42
C LEU A 57 10.25 -4.39 -3.22
N ARG A 58 11.46 -4.24 -2.66
CA ARG A 58 12.60 -3.62 -3.38
C ARG A 58 12.99 -4.39 -4.64
N ARG A 59 12.91 -5.72 -4.63
CA ARG A 59 13.18 -6.56 -5.81
C ARG A 59 12.05 -6.46 -6.83
N LEU A 60 10.81 -6.50 -6.37
CA LEU A 60 9.64 -6.37 -7.23
C LEU A 60 9.61 -5.01 -7.94
N HIS A 61 9.93 -3.93 -7.23
CA HIS A 61 9.95 -2.58 -7.78
C HIS A 61 10.96 -2.41 -8.94
N ARG A 62 11.97 -3.27 -9.08
CA ARG A 62 12.87 -3.25 -10.25
C ARG A 62 12.20 -3.72 -11.53
N HIS A 63 11.10 -4.46 -11.41
CA HIS A 63 10.37 -5.08 -12.52
C HIS A 63 9.00 -4.44 -12.74
N LEU A 64 8.54 -3.58 -11.82
CA LEU A 64 7.30 -2.84 -11.97
C LEU A 64 7.55 -1.54 -12.74
N THR A 65 6.72 -1.29 -13.75
CA THR A 65 6.67 0.00 -14.44
C THR A 65 5.29 0.61 -14.19
N PRO A 66 5.17 1.53 -13.20
CA PRO A 66 3.91 2.21 -12.90
C PRO A 66 3.40 2.99 -14.13
N ARG A 67 2.08 3.07 -14.28
CA ARG A 67 1.47 3.93 -15.31
C ARG A 67 1.86 5.38 -15.08
N ARG A 68 1.90 6.17 -16.16
CA ARG A 68 2.26 7.59 -16.09
C ARG A 68 1.30 8.37 -15.20
N GLU A 69 0.04 7.95 -15.12
CA GLU A 69 -1.04 8.56 -14.35
C GLU A 69 -1.00 8.17 -12.87
N GLN A 70 -0.17 7.18 -12.48
CA GLN A 70 -0.08 6.73 -11.10
C GLN A 70 0.89 7.63 -10.31
N PHE A 71 0.34 8.35 -9.33
CA PHE A 71 1.09 9.18 -8.38
C PHE A 71 1.19 8.56 -6.99
N GLY A 72 0.20 7.74 -6.60
CA GLY A 72 0.20 7.04 -5.31
C GLY A 72 1.28 5.96 -5.24
N PHE A 73 1.94 5.85 -4.08
CA PHE A 73 2.96 4.84 -3.77
C PHE A 73 4.11 4.77 -4.79
N ARG A 74 4.46 5.91 -5.41
CA ARG A 74 5.49 6.00 -6.45
C ARG A 74 6.59 6.98 -6.03
N SER A 75 7.84 6.53 -6.12
CA SER A 75 9.00 7.38 -5.83
C SER A 75 9.04 8.61 -6.75
N GLY A 76 9.42 9.76 -6.20
CA GLY A 76 9.51 11.04 -6.93
C GLY A 76 8.15 11.64 -7.32
N HIS A 77 7.03 11.10 -6.85
CA HIS A 77 5.69 11.63 -7.10
C HIS A 77 5.03 12.07 -5.79
N SER A 78 4.18 13.09 -5.86
CA SER A 78 3.43 13.62 -4.72
C SER A 78 1.98 13.92 -5.10
N THR A 79 1.13 14.08 -4.07
CA THR A 79 -0.26 14.52 -4.26
C THR A 79 -0.34 15.92 -4.85
N THR A 80 0.59 16.81 -4.49
CA THR A 80 0.71 18.15 -5.08
C THR A 80 1.04 18.10 -6.56
N LEU A 81 1.97 17.21 -6.97
CA LEU A 81 2.31 17.04 -8.39
C LEU A 81 1.13 16.47 -9.18
N HIS A 82 0.38 15.53 -8.59
CA HIS A 82 -0.85 15.02 -9.19
C HIS A 82 -1.86 16.15 -9.41
N LEU A 83 -2.11 16.97 -8.38
CA LEU A 83 -3.03 18.09 -8.48
C LEU A 83 -2.59 19.10 -9.55
N ALA A 84 -1.31 19.47 -9.59
CA ALA A 84 -0.76 20.38 -10.60
C ALA A 84 -1.01 19.86 -12.02
N ARG A 85 -0.81 18.55 -12.27
CA ARG A 85 -1.10 17.94 -13.57
C ARG A 85 -2.59 17.99 -13.92
N VAL A 86 -3.47 17.72 -12.95
CA VAL A 86 -4.93 17.81 -13.16
C VAL A 86 -5.33 19.24 -13.48
N LEU A 87 -4.80 20.23 -12.77
CA LEU A 87 -5.07 21.65 -13.01
C LEU A 87 -4.55 22.14 -14.37
N HIS A 88 -3.35 21.70 -14.76
CA HIS A 88 -2.75 22.05 -16.04
C HIS A 88 -3.57 21.54 -17.23
N ASN A 89 -4.16 20.35 -17.11
CA ASN A 89 -4.97 19.74 -18.18
C ASN A 89 -6.44 20.21 -18.19
N ARG A 90 -6.79 21.27 -17.44
CA ARG A 90 -8.16 21.82 -17.43
C ARG A 90 -8.41 22.66 -18.68
N GLY A 91 -9.53 22.39 -19.35
CA GLY A 91 -10.08 23.26 -20.40
C GLY A 91 -11.00 24.34 -19.81
N ARG A 92 -11.61 25.17 -20.68
CA ARG A 92 -12.57 26.24 -20.29
C ARG A 92 -13.76 25.73 -19.46
N ARG A 93 -14.17 24.47 -19.67
CA ARG A 93 -15.14 23.74 -18.85
C ARG A 93 -14.59 22.33 -18.63
N THR A 94 -14.53 21.90 -17.37
CA THR A 94 -13.99 20.60 -16.98
C THR A 94 -14.95 19.93 -16.00
N VAL A 95 -15.26 18.65 -16.21
CA VAL A 95 -16.02 17.82 -15.28
C VAL A 95 -15.07 16.80 -14.67
N GLY A 96 -15.13 16.63 -13.34
CA GLY A 96 -14.35 15.63 -12.61
C GLY A 96 -15.23 14.44 -12.22
N VAL A 97 -14.73 13.23 -12.45
CA VAL A 97 -15.32 11.99 -11.93
C VAL A 97 -14.36 11.42 -10.89
N PHE A 98 -14.84 11.22 -9.67
CA PHE A 98 -14.05 10.69 -8.56
C PHE A 98 -14.53 9.27 -8.26
N LEU A 99 -13.57 8.34 -8.22
CA LEU A 99 -13.81 6.93 -7.95
C LEU A 99 -13.04 6.56 -6.69
N ASP A 100 -13.72 5.91 -5.75
CA ASP A 100 -13.11 5.31 -4.56
C ASP A 100 -13.51 3.83 -4.51
N ILE A 101 -12.55 2.98 -4.14
CA ILE A 101 -12.78 1.54 -4.03
C ILE A 101 -12.90 1.22 -2.55
N GLU A 102 -14.04 0.67 -2.15
CA GLU A 102 -14.26 0.27 -0.76
C GLU A 102 -13.39 -0.96 -0.40
N LYS A 103 -12.78 -0.95 0.78
CA LYS A 103 -12.11 -2.13 1.38
C LYS A 103 -10.99 -2.76 0.54
N VAL A 104 -10.16 -1.95 -0.13
CA VAL A 104 -9.05 -2.43 -1.00
C VAL A 104 -8.02 -3.30 -0.29
N PHE A 105 -7.86 -3.14 1.03
CA PHE A 105 -6.83 -3.83 1.82
C PHE A 105 -7.42 -4.74 2.91
N ASP A 106 -8.75 -4.82 3.00
CA ASP A 106 -9.46 -5.68 3.96
C ASP A 106 -9.70 -7.08 3.35
#